data_AF-A0A2V9VG20-F1
#
_entry.id   AF-A0A2V9VG20-F1
#
_cell.length_a   1.000
_cell.length_b   1.000
_cell.length_c   1.000
_cell.angle_alpha   90.00
_cell.angle_beta   90.00
_cell.angle_gamma   90.00
#
_symmetry.space_group_name_H-M   'P 1'
#
loop_
_entity.id
_entity.type
_entity.pdbx_description
1 polymer ?
#
loop_
_entity_poly.entity_id
_entity_poly.type
_entity_poly.pdbx_seq_one_letter_code
_entity_poly.pdbx_strand_id
1 'polypeptide(L)'
;MDFSRQRDDWRRRIFEYVARLVKARTELPALSVNDTNFIHTDFNEGKRVLVWQRGNNVQMPVVVVANFSDFVSDGGLAGEYRVPNWPSTPPGRQWREVTQERIVTPEVVGREPLFAWEAKVYTLV
;
A
#
# COMPACT_ATOMS: atom_id res chain seq x y z
N MET A 1 21.37 23.62 7.67
CA MET A 1 20.32 22.68 8.10
C MET A 1 20.88 21.84 9.24
N ASP A 2 20.16 21.76 10.35
CA ASP A 2 20.58 20.98 11.52
C ASP A 2 20.00 19.56 11.43
N PHE A 3 20.87 18.57 11.22
CA PHE A 3 20.52 17.14 11.11
C PHE A 3 20.61 16.40 12.45
N SER A 4 20.83 17.10 13.57
CA SER A 4 21.02 16.50 14.91
C SER A 4 19.84 15.64 15.38
N ARG A 5 18.65 15.83 14.81
CA ARG A 5 17.39 15.12 15.13
C ARG A 5 17.20 13.76 14.42
N GLN A 6 18.12 13.34 13.53
CA GLN A 6 18.06 12.03 12.85
C GLN A 6 18.49 10.84 13.74
N ARG A 7 18.88 11.09 14.99
CA ARG A 7 19.32 10.03 15.91
C ARG A 7 18.18 9.21 16.55
N ASP A 8 16.93 9.67 16.44
CA ASP A 8 15.77 8.90 16.90
C ASP A 8 15.30 7.95 15.78
N ASP A 9 15.39 6.64 16.03
CA ASP A 9 15.07 5.59 15.05
C ASP A 9 13.67 5.74 14.43
N TRP A 10 12.68 6.19 15.21
CA TRP A 10 11.33 6.38 14.72
C TRP A 10 11.22 7.56 13.72
N ARG A 11 11.96 8.66 13.93
CA ARG A 11 11.98 9.79 13.00
C ARG A 11 12.64 9.42 11.69
N ARG A 12 13.72 8.63 11.76
CA ARG A 12 14.37 8.09 10.57
C ARG A 12 13.41 7.19 9.78
N ARG A 13 12.68 6.30 10.45
CA ARG A 13 11.68 5.43 9.79
C ARG A 13 10.58 6.24 9.09
N ILE A 14 10.06 7.29 9.73
CA ILE A 14 9.06 8.17 9.09
C ILE A 14 9.67 8.91 7.90
N PHE A 15 10.88 9.45 8.05
CA PHE A 15 11.58 10.13 6.96
C PHE A 15 11.77 9.19 5.75
N GLU A 16 12.28 7.98 5.97
CA GLU A 16 12.48 6.97 4.92
C GLU A 16 11.14 6.57 4.28
N TYR A 17 10.10 6.36 5.09
CA TYR A 17 8.76 6.05 4.60
C TYR A 17 8.23 7.15 3.67
N VAL A 18 8.29 8.41 4.09
CA VAL A 18 7.82 9.56 3.29
C VAL A 18 8.70 9.75 2.05
N ALA A 19 10.01 9.60 2.16
CA ALA A 19 10.94 9.70 1.03
C ALA A 19 10.61 8.67 -0.06
N ARG A 20 10.29 7.42 0.33
CA ARG A 20 9.84 6.38 -0.61
C ARG A 20 8.55 6.77 -1.33
N LEU A 21 7.57 7.32 -0.61
CA LEU A 21 6.31 7.77 -1.21
C LEU A 21 6.51 8.93 -2.19
N VAL A 22 7.36 9.90 -1.85
CA VAL A 22 7.71 11.02 -2.74
C VAL A 22 8.39 10.51 -4.00
N LYS A 23 9.37 9.61 -3.86
CA LYS A 23 10.06 8.98 -5.00
C LYS A 23 9.07 8.20 -5.88
N ALA A 24 8.19 7.42 -5.28
CA ALA A 24 7.15 6.69 -6.01
C ALA A 24 6.21 7.64 -6.77
N ARG A 25 5.84 8.79 -6.18
CA ARG A 25 5.00 9.80 -6.82
C ARG A 25 5.62 10.41 -8.07
N THR A 26 6.95 10.46 -8.15
CA THR A 26 7.70 10.98 -9.30
C THR A 26 8.05 9.91 -10.33
N GLU A 27 8.17 8.65 -9.93
CA GLU A 27 8.62 7.55 -10.82
C GLU A 27 7.47 6.72 -11.39
N LEU A 28 6.34 6.60 -10.69
CA LEU A 28 5.22 5.77 -11.11
C LEU A 28 4.22 6.60 -11.93
N PRO A 29 4.09 6.38 -13.27
CA PRO A 29 3.21 7.19 -14.11
C PRO A 29 1.72 7.12 -13.69
N ALA A 30 1.29 6.00 -13.12
CA ALA A 30 -0.06 5.85 -12.59
C ALA A 30 -0.41 6.88 -11.50
N LEU A 31 0.57 7.39 -10.77
CA LEU A 31 0.35 8.40 -9.73
C LEU A 31 0.29 9.83 -10.28
N SER A 32 0.74 10.07 -11.52
CA SER A 32 0.76 11.41 -12.15
C SER A 32 -0.55 11.80 -12.83
N VAL A 33 -1.44 10.84 -13.08
CA VAL A 33 -2.77 11.09 -13.66
C VAL A 33 -3.86 11.15 -12.59
N ASN A 34 -5.00 11.76 -12.91
CA ASN A 34 -6.12 11.93 -11.96
C ASN A 34 -7.01 10.68 -11.85
N ASP A 35 -6.85 9.70 -12.73
CA ASP A 35 -7.62 8.46 -12.72
C ASP A 35 -7.50 7.74 -11.38
N THR A 36 -8.65 7.59 -10.72
CA THR A 36 -8.82 6.94 -9.43
C THR A 36 -10.06 6.07 -9.48
N ASN A 37 -9.92 4.81 -9.12
CA ASN A 37 -11.02 3.86 -9.05
C ASN A 37 -11.02 3.17 -7.68
N PHE A 38 -12.09 3.30 -6.91
CA PHE A 38 -12.24 2.56 -5.66
C PHE A 38 -12.63 1.11 -5.96
N ILE A 39 -11.76 0.17 -5.59
CA ILE A 39 -11.97 -1.26 -5.86
C ILE A 39 -12.55 -2.00 -4.65
N HIS A 40 -12.40 -1.42 -3.45
CA HIS A 40 -12.99 -1.94 -2.22
C HIS A 40 -13.17 -0.83 -1.17
N THR A 41 -14.26 -0.93 -0.41
CA THR A 41 -14.51 -0.11 0.78
C THR A 41 -15.12 -1.00 1.86
N ASP A 42 -14.55 -0.99 3.07
CA ASP A 42 -15.10 -1.71 4.22
C ASP A 42 -15.29 -0.78 5.40
N PHE A 43 -16.56 -0.58 5.74
CA PHE A 43 -17.01 0.24 6.87
C PHE A 43 -17.72 -0.58 7.94
N ASN A 44 -17.64 -1.91 7.87
CA ASN A 44 -18.32 -2.80 8.80
C ASN A 44 -17.49 -3.03 10.06
N GLU A 45 -18.13 -3.35 11.19
CA GLU A 45 -17.44 -3.87 12.39
C GLU A 45 -16.29 -2.95 12.90
N GLY A 46 -16.46 -1.64 12.77
CA GLY A 46 -15.45 -0.65 13.19
C GLY A 46 -14.28 -0.47 12.20
N LYS A 47 -14.30 -1.17 11.06
CA LYS A 47 -13.36 -0.95 9.96
C LYS A 47 -13.63 0.40 9.28
N ARG A 48 -12.57 1.03 8.80
CA ARG A 48 -12.63 2.16 7.86
C ARG A 48 -11.56 1.96 6.81
N VAL A 49 -11.69 0.89 6.04
CA VAL A 49 -10.69 0.50 5.04
C VAL A 49 -11.12 0.97 3.67
N LEU A 50 -10.24 1.71 3.00
CA LEU A 50 -10.40 2.17 1.62
C LEU A 50 -9.32 1.53 0.77
N VAL A 51 -9.71 0.97 -0.38
CA VAL A 51 -8.78 0.49 -1.37
C VAL A 51 -9.10 1.11 -2.72
N TRP A 52 -8.10 1.74 -3.32
CA TRP A 52 -8.24 2.36 -4.63
C TRP A 52 -7.06 2.06 -5.52
N GLN A 53 -7.35 2.04 -6.81
CA GLN A 53 -6.39 1.98 -7.89
C GLN A 53 -6.17 3.39 -8.44
N ARG A 54 -4.92 3.70 -8.76
CA ARG A 54 -4.48 4.87 -9.51
C ARG A 54 -3.95 4.43 -10.88
N GLY A 55 -4.16 5.28 -11.87
CA GLY A 55 -3.74 5.04 -13.25
C GLY A 55 -4.83 4.42 -14.12
N ASN A 56 -4.89 4.84 -15.38
CA ASN A 56 -5.78 4.33 -16.41
C ASN A 56 -5.21 3.11 -17.16
N ASN A 57 -3.91 2.85 -17.05
CA ASN A 57 -3.26 1.69 -17.64
C ASN A 57 -3.38 0.47 -16.70
N VAL A 58 -4.25 -0.46 -17.07
CA VAL A 58 -4.49 -1.72 -16.34
C VAL A 58 -3.22 -2.59 -16.23
N GLN A 59 -2.21 -2.37 -17.08
CA GLN A 59 -0.94 -3.11 -17.00
C GLN A 59 0.07 -2.51 -16.01
N MET A 60 -0.13 -1.28 -15.54
CA MET A 60 0.76 -0.63 -14.56
C MET A 60 -0.03 0.18 -13.53
N PRO A 61 -1.02 -0.42 -12.84
CA PRO A 61 -1.76 0.26 -11.81
C PRO A 61 -0.90 0.47 -10.56
N VAL A 62 -1.24 1.48 -9.77
CA VAL A 62 -0.84 1.57 -8.37
C VAL A 62 -2.06 1.29 -7.50
N VAL A 63 -1.97 0.33 -6.60
CA VAL A 63 -3.06 -0.01 -5.66
C VAL A 63 -2.67 0.49 -4.28
N VAL A 64 -3.58 1.20 -3.62
CA VAL A 64 -3.41 1.67 -2.24
C VAL A 64 -4.45 1.01 -1.36
N VAL A 65 -4.01 0.41 -0.25
CA VAL A 65 -4.85 -0.08 0.83
C VAL A 65 -4.61 0.83 2.03
N ALA A 66 -5.64 1.51 2.52
CA ALA A 66 -5.52 2.40 3.68
C ALA A 66 -6.58 2.09 4.73
N ASN A 67 -6.12 1.87 5.96
CA ASN A 67 -6.94 1.68 7.13
C ASN A 67 -7.06 3.00 7.91
N PHE A 68 -8.25 3.54 8.05
CA PHE A 68 -8.55 4.76 8.80
C PHE A 68 -9.21 4.46 10.15
N SER A 69 -8.93 3.30 10.75
CA SER A 69 -9.41 2.94 12.08
C SER A 69 -8.40 2.13 12.88
N ASP A 70 -8.74 1.86 14.13
CA ASP A 70 -8.00 0.98 15.04
C ASP A 70 -8.18 -0.51 14.73
N PHE A 71 -8.89 -0.86 13.66
CA PHE A 71 -9.05 -2.24 13.24
C PHE A 71 -7.68 -2.87 12.96
N VAL A 72 -7.49 -4.11 13.42
CA VAL A 72 -6.34 -4.95 13.12
C VAL A 72 -6.87 -6.31 12.67
N SER A 73 -6.29 -6.89 11.62
CA SER A 73 -6.63 -8.25 11.22
C SER A 73 -6.28 -9.26 12.31
N ASP A 74 -7.21 -10.16 12.63
CA ASP A 74 -6.99 -11.25 13.58
C ASP A 74 -5.78 -12.11 13.19
N GLY A 75 -4.97 -12.52 14.17
CA GLY A 75 -3.76 -13.34 13.94
C GLY A 75 -2.46 -12.53 13.76
N GLY A 76 -2.51 -11.19 13.85
CA GLY A 76 -1.32 -10.34 13.82
C GLY A 76 -0.56 -10.47 12.52
N LEU A 77 0.74 -10.80 12.57
CA LEU A 77 1.56 -11.02 11.36
C LEU A 77 1.13 -12.22 10.52
N ALA A 78 0.45 -13.20 11.11
CA ALA A 78 -0.15 -14.33 10.41
C ALA A 78 -1.61 -14.06 10.02
N GLY A 79 -2.12 -12.87 10.34
CA GLY A 79 -3.48 -12.46 10.04
C GLY A 79 -3.69 -12.17 8.56
N GLU A 80 -4.96 -12.12 8.18
CA GLU A 80 -5.36 -11.94 6.79
C GLU A 80 -6.49 -10.94 6.68
N TYR A 81 -6.25 -9.83 5.98
CA TYR A 81 -7.29 -8.96 5.48
C TYR A 81 -7.38 -9.11 3.96
N ARG A 82 -8.48 -9.70 3.48
CA ARG A 82 -8.72 -9.90 2.05
C ARG A 82 -9.31 -8.64 1.44
N VAL A 83 -8.67 -8.15 0.40
CA VAL A 83 -9.18 -7.08 -0.46
C VAL A 83 -9.95 -7.72 -1.63
N PRO A 84 -11.28 -7.61 -1.67
CA PRO A 84 -12.06 -7.98 -2.85
C PRO A 84 -11.60 -7.21 -4.08
N ASN A 85 -11.74 -7.83 -5.26
CA ASN A 85 -11.43 -7.21 -6.55
C ASN A 85 -9.97 -6.76 -6.72
N TRP A 86 -9.03 -7.44 -6.05
CA TRP A 86 -7.61 -7.21 -6.29
C TRP A 86 -7.27 -7.40 -7.77
N PRO A 87 -6.55 -6.46 -8.44
CA PRO A 87 -6.26 -6.59 -9.85
C PRO A 87 -5.41 -7.83 -10.16
N SER A 88 -5.75 -8.54 -11.24
CA SER A 88 -5.00 -9.71 -11.67
C SER A 88 -3.56 -9.34 -12.02
N THR A 89 -2.61 -10.16 -11.59
CA THR A 89 -1.20 -10.00 -11.94
C THR A 89 -0.99 -10.38 -13.41
N PRO A 90 -0.51 -9.47 -14.28
CA PRO A 90 -0.22 -9.79 -15.67
C PRO A 90 0.89 -10.86 -15.79
N PRO A 91 0.92 -11.65 -16.87
CA PRO A 91 1.98 -12.63 -17.11
C PRO A 91 3.39 -12.00 -17.04
N GLY A 92 4.30 -12.63 -16.30
CA GLY A 92 5.68 -12.17 -16.15
C GLY A 92 5.88 -10.97 -15.24
N ARG A 93 4.84 -10.49 -14.54
CA ARG A 93 4.93 -9.39 -13.57
C ARG A 93 4.80 -9.88 -12.13
N GLN A 94 5.26 -9.06 -11.19
CA GLN A 94 5.06 -9.29 -9.75
C GLN A 94 4.64 -7.99 -9.06
N TRP A 95 3.98 -8.11 -7.91
CA TRP A 95 3.65 -6.96 -7.08
C TRP A 95 4.81 -6.61 -6.16
N ARG A 96 5.10 -5.33 -6.04
CA ARG A 96 6.04 -4.75 -5.08
C ARG A 96 5.27 -3.84 -4.13
N GLU A 97 5.44 -4.04 -2.83
CA GLU A 97 5.00 -3.07 -1.82
C GLU A 97 6.05 -1.95 -1.73
N VAL A 98 5.64 -0.73 -2.09
CA VAL A 98 6.49 0.48 -2.10
C VAL A 98 6.86 0.91 -0.68
N THR A 99 5.94 0.80 0.27
CA THR A 99 6.09 1.28 1.64
C THR A 99 7.18 0.52 2.42
N GLN A 100 7.41 -0.75 2.06
CA GLN A 100 8.43 -1.62 2.65
C GLN A 100 9.53 -2.05 1.65
N GLU A 101 9.46 -1.60 0.40
CA GLU A 101 10.37 -1.99 -0.69
C GLU A 101 10.54 -3.50 -0.91
N ARG A 102 9.49 -4.29 -0.72
CA ARG A 102 9.54 -5.76 -0.87
C ARG A 102 8.72 -6.26 -2.04
N ILE A 103 9.16 -7.38 -2.62
CA ILE A 103 8.33 -8.17 -3.54
C ILE A 103 7.30 -8.93 -2.71
N VAL A 104 6.06 -8.94 -3.19
CA VAL A 104 4.92 -9.61 -2.57
C VAL A 104 4.64 -10.86 -3.36
N THR A 105 4.56 -12.00 -2.68
CA THR A 105 4.36 -13.27 -3.39
C THR A 105 2.92 -13.39 -3.90
N PRO A 106 2.68 -14.12 -5.01
CA PRO A 106 1.35 -14.27 -5.58
C PRO A 106 0.35 -14.90 -4.61
N GLU A 107 0.82 -15.69 -3.65
CA GLU A 107 -0.05 -16.34 -2.68
C GLU A 107 -0.66 -15.31 -1.74
N VAL A 108 0.08 -14.31 -1.28
CA VAL A 108 -0.38 -13.39 -0.23
C VAL A 108 -0.88 -12.04 -0.75
N VAL A 109 -0.59 -11.69 -2.01
CA VAL A 109 -0.99 -10.39 -2.56
C VAL A 109 -2.51 -10.18 -2.49
N GLY A 110 -2.94 -9.02 -1.99
CA GLY A 110 -4.36 -8.72 -1.76
C GLY A 110 -4.99 -9.45 -0.56
N ARG A 111 -4.21 -10.23 0.20
CA ARG A 111 -4.65 -10.94 1.41
C ARG A 111 -3.58 -10.91 2.51
N GLU A 112 -3.12 -9.72 2.83
CA GLU A 112 -2.06 -9.51 3.82
C GLU A 112 -2.65 -9.04 5.16
N PRO A 113 -1.92 -9.18 6.28
CA PRO A 113 -2.38 -8.62 7.55
C PRO A 113 -2.52 -7.10 7.44
N LEU A 114 -3.50 -6.52 8.12
CA LEU A 114 -3.74 -5.07 8.12
C LEU A 114 -3.68 -4.56 9.56
N PHE A 115 -2.84 -3.55 9.80
CA PHE A 115 -2.67 -2.94 11.12
C PHE A 115 -3.45 -1.63 11.25
N ALA A 116 -3.66 -1.21 12.50
CA ALA A 116 -4.32 0.05 12.83
C ALA A 116 -3.59 1.21 12.16
N TRP A 117 -4.35 2.09 11.50
CA TRP A 117 -3.83 3.27 10.80
C TRP A 117 -2.78 2.99 9.70
N GLU A 118 -2.67 1.74 9.24
CA GLU A 118 -1.70 1.35 8.23
C GLU A 118 -2.14 1.76 6.81
N ALA A 119 -1.16 2.17 6.01
CA ALA A 119 -1.32 2.34 4.57
C ALA A 119 -0.23 1.57 3.82
N LYS A 120 -0.64 0.76 2.84
CA LYS A 120 0.22 0.00 1.95
C LYS A 120 0.01 0.44 0.51
N VAL A 121 1.11 0.59 -0.22
CA VAL A 121 1.10 1.03 -1.63
C VAL A 121 1.78 -0.03 -2.47
N TYR A 122 1.14 -0.46 -3.54
CA TYR A 122 1.60 -1.54 -4.40
C TYR A 122 1.73 -1.07 -5.84
N THR A 123 2.77 -1.56 -6.53
CA THR A 123 2.98 -1.38 -7.97
C THR A 123 3.37 -2.70 -8.60
N LEU A 124 3.10 -2.86 -9.89
CA LEU A 124 3.68 -3.95 -10.68
C LEU A 124 5.12 -3.62 -11.06
N VAL A 125 5.99 -4.63 -11.01
CA VAL A 125 7.36 -4.63 -11.55
C VAL A 125 7.51 -5.75 -12.55
#